data_AF-A0A0C2W7I2-F1
#
_entry.id   AF-A0A0C2W7I2-F1
#
_cell.length_a   1.000
_cell.length_b   1.000
_cell.length_c   1.000
_cell.angle_alpha   90.00
_cell.angle_beta   90.00
_cell.angle_gamma   90.00
#
_symmetry.space_group_name_H-M   'P 1'
#
loop_
_entity.id
_entity.type
_entity.pdbx_description
1 polymer ?
#
loop_
_entity_poly.entity_id
_entity_poly.type
_entity_poly.pdbx_seq_one_letter_code
_entity_poly.pdbx_strand_id
1 'polypeptide(L)'
;MLRYRSNEYVKPVIDDNDPSVTYSGDWRTDNSYAATYFHAYDSTIHYTLQPNANASISYYGSYITLFVIIPSILDLKNVGFTTAGLQLQLSYQFDDGPPGKYTLTMDANFNLTTQLFFQPSTTQLDGHHTLFLVTPV
;
A
#
# COMPACT_ATOMS: atom_id res chain seq x y z
N MET A 1 23.15 -32.58 0.43
CA MET A 1 23.58 -31.89 -0.81
C MET A 1 22.34 -31.31 -1.48
N LEU A 2 21.96 -30.08 -1.12
CA LEU A 2 20.78 -29.41 -1.68
C LEU A 2 21.19 -28.67 -2.95
N ARG A 3 20.60 -29.04 -4.08
CA ARG A 3 20.76 -28.35 -5.36
C ARG A 3 19.71 -27.25 -5.43
N TYR A 4 20.14 -25.99 -5.34
CA TYR A 4 19.33 -24.86 -5.77
C TYR A 4 19.19 -24.91 -7.30
N ARG A 5 17.95 -24.94 -7.82
CA ARG A 5 17.70 -24.65 -9.23
C ARG A 5 17.49 -23.15 -9.36
N SER A 6 18.53 -22.47 -9.85
CA SER A 6 18.42 -21.09 -10.34
C SER A 6 17.58 -21.08 -11.62
N ASN A 7 16.60 -20.17 -11.69
CA ASN A 7 15.93 -19.59 -12.89
C ASN A 7 14.40 -19.46 -12.80
N GLU A 8 13.80 -19.49 -11.60
CA GLU A 8 12.41 -19.03 -11.46
C GLU A 8 12.44 -17.52 -11.24
N TYR A 9 12.12 -16.76 -12.28
CA TYR A 9 11.73 -15.36 -12.10
C TYR A 9 10.52 -15.35 -11.17
N VAL A 10 10.69 -14.80 -9.96
CA VAL A 10 9.55 -14.52 -9.08
C VAL A 10 8.68 -13.49 -9.81
N LYS A 11 7.47 -13.89 -10.20
CA LYS A 11 6.49 -12.93 -10.70
C LYS A 11 6.03 -12.09 -9.51
N PRO A 12 6.06 -10.75 -9.58
CA PRO A 12 5.42 -9.94 -8.56
C PRO A 12 3.93 -10.32 -8.54
N VAL A 13 3.48 -10.84 -7.41
CA VAL A 13 2.05 -11.03 -7.15
C VAL A 13 1.56 -9.71 -6.58
N ILE A 14 0.63 -9.07 -7.27
CA ILE A 14 -0.14 -7.93 -6.77
C ILE A 14 -1.47 -8.56 -6.38
N ASP A 15 -1.75 -8.67 -5.08
CA ASP A 15 -2.96 -9.31 -4.58
C ASP A 15 -3.61 -8.40 -3.53
N ASP A 16 -4.43 -7.46 -4.02
CA ASP A 16 -5.22 -6.55 -3.20
C ASP A 16 -6.54 -7.17 -2.72
N ASN A 17 -6.84 -8.41 -3.14
CA ASN A 17 -8.00 -9.20 -2.74
C ASN A 17 -7.59 -10.45 -1.93
N ASP A 18 -6.33 -10.51 -1.49
CA ASP A 18 -5.85 -11.60 -0.65
C ASP A 18 -6.65 -11.61 0.67
N PRO A 19 -7.36 -12.70 1.01
CA PRO A 19 -8.17 -12.76 2.21
C PRO A 19 -7.35 -12.70 3.51
N SER A 20 -6.02 -12.79 3.44
CA SER A 20 -5.12 -12.54 4.58
C SER A 20 -4.95 -11.06 4.90
N VAL A 21 -5.35 -10.15 3.99
CA VAL A 21 -5.40 -8.72 4.27
C VAL A 21 -6.62 -8.43 5.14
N THR A 22 -6.38 -7.81 6.28
CA THR A 22 -7.39 -7.39 7.25
C THR A 22 -7.44 -5.88 7.34
N TYR A 23 -8.65 -5.34 7.41
CA TYR A 23 -8.90 -3.92 7.50
C TYR A 23 -9.70 -3.62 8.77
N SER A 24 -9.36 -2.54 9.47
CA SER A 24 -10.10 -2.03 10.63
C SER A 24 -10.32 -0.53 10.50
N GLY A 25 -11.53 -0.09 10.84
CA GLY A 25 -12.03 1.26 10.54
C GLY A 25 -13.00 1.25 9.36
N ASP A 26 -13.34 2.43 8.85
CA ASP A 26 -14.34 2.66 7.80
C ASP A 26 -13.82 2.44 6.37
N TRP A 27 -12.98 1.42 6.17
CA TRP A 27 -12.44 1.09 4.84
C TRP A 27 -13.56 0.81 3.84
N ARG A 28 -13.40 1.38 2.65
CA ARG A 28 -14.33 1.27 1.53
C ARG A 28 -13.59 0.71 0.32
N THR A 29 -14.36 0.07 -0.55
CA THR A 29 -13.92 -0.34 -1.88
C THR A 29 -14.53 0.57 -2.94
N ASP A 30 -13.77 0.86 -4.01
CA ASP A 30 -14.29 1.53 -5.19
C ASP A 30 -13.84 0.84 -6.47
N ASN A 31 -14.72 0.07 -7.07
CA ASN A 31 -14.43 -0.69 -8.28
C ASN A 31 -14.53 0.18 -9.54
N SER A 32 -15.29 1.27 -9.48
CA SER A 32 -15.54 2.15 -10.64
C SER A 32 -14.30 2.96 -10.98
N TYR A 33 -13.67 3.55 -9.96
CA TYR A 33 -12.42 4.26 -10.14
C TYR A 33 -11.24 3.31 -10.35
N ALA A 34 -11.23 2.17 -9.66
CA ALA A 34 -10.22 1.12 -9.81
C ALA A 34 -10.07 0.64 -11.26
N ALA A 35 -11.20 0.33 -11.93
CA ALA A 35 -11.18 -0.13 -13.32
C ALA A 35 -10.84 0.98 -14.32
N THR A 36 -11.43 2.17 -14.12
CA THR A 36 -11.50 3.21 -15.15
C THR A 36 -10.33 4.18 -15.11
N TYR A 37 -9.82 4.48 -13.92
CA TYR A 37 -8.77 5.49 -13.72
C TYR A 37 -7.47 4.87 -13.19
N PHE A 38 -7.56 3.88 -12.30
CA PHE A 38 -6.38 3.32 -11.63
C PHE A 38 -5.81 2.08 -12.32
N HIS A 39 -6.60 1.41 -13.16
CA HIS A 39 -6.30 0.06 -13.67
C HIS A 39 -5.76 -0.86 -12.57
N ALA A 40 -6.34 -0.75 -11.38
CA ALA A 40 -5.92 -1.52 -10.22
C ALA A 40 -6.12 -3.01 -10.51
N TYR A 41 -5.32 -3.84 -9.84
CA TYR A 41 -5.49 -5.28 -9.93
C TYR A 41 -6.91 -5.67 -9.49
N ASP A 42 -7.48 -6.67 -10.16
CA ASP A 42 -8.88 -7.09 -10.00
C ASP A 42 -9.93 -5.96 -10.00
N SER A 43 -9.59 -4.79 -10.57
CA SER A 43 -10.43 -3.60 -10.57
C SER A 43 -10.97 -3.24 -9.17
N THR A 44 -10.15 -3.35 -8.12
CA THR A 44 -10.55 -2.95 -6.76
C THR A 44 -9.53 -1.99 -6.15
N ILE A 45 -9.99 -0.97 -5.42
CA ILE A 45 -9.14 -0.14 -4.55
C ILE A 45 -9.74 -0.08 -3.16
N HIS A 46 -8.87 -0.11 -2.15
CA HIS A 46 -9.25 0.06 -0.75
C HIS A 46 -8.79 1.42 -0.25
N TYR A 47 -9.70 2.19 0.36
CA TYR A 47 -9.38 3.50 0.91
C TYR A 47 -10.19 3.80 2.17
N THR A 48 -9.70 4.73 2.98
CA THR A 48 -10.34 5.22 4.19
C THR A 48 -9.95 6.67 4.41
N LEU A 49 -10.85 7.45 5.03
CA LEU A 49 -10.55 8.80 5.53
C LEU A 49 -10.57 8.85 7.06
N GLN A 50 -10.86 7.74 7.73
CA GLN A 50 -10.89 7.66 9.19
C GLN A 50 -9.47 7.70 9.75
N PRO A 51 -9.17 8.62 10.68
CA PRO A 51 -7.93 8.59 11.43
C PRO A 51 -7.79 7.30 12.26
N ASN A 52 -6.58 6.75 12.32
CA ASN A 52 -6.25 5.48 12.99
C ASN A 52 -6.91 4.22 12.39
N ALA A 53 -7.51 4.32 11.21
CA ALA A 53 -7.85 3.14 10.44
C ALA A 53 -6.56 2.38 10.07
N ASN A 54 -6.65 1.05 10.03
CA ASN A 54 -5.49 0.20 9.78
C ASN A 54 -5.78 -0.89 8.76
N ALA A 55 -4.71 -1.32 8.08
CA ALA A 55 -4.70 -2.47 7.20
C ALA A 55 -3.51 -3.34 7.59
N SER A 56 -3.67 -4.66 7.57
CA SER A 56 -2.59 -5.58 7.94
C SER A 56 -2.62 -6.86 7.15
N ILE A 57 -1.45 -7.45 6.92
CA ILE A 57 -1.29 -8.74 6.26
C ILE A 57 -0.29 -9.58 7.04
N SER A 58 -0.61 -10.88 7.16
CA SER A 58 0.33 -11.91 7.63
C SER A 58 0.63 -12.84 6.46
N TYR A 59 1.91 -13.09 6.19
CA TYR A 59 2.34 -13.89 5.04
C TYR A 59 3.48 -14.83 5.41
N TYR A 60 3.65 -15.90 4.63
CA TYR A 60 4.82 -16.76 4.67
C TYR A 60 5.67 -16.53 3.43
N GLY A 61 6.91 -16.13 3.61
CA GLY A 61 7.84 -15.88 2.50
C GLY A 61 9.09 -15.13 2.96
N SER A 62 9.84 -14.60 1.99
CA SER A 62 11.09 -13.87 2.23
C SER A 62 11.06 -12.43 1.73
N TYR A 63 9.92 -11.99 1.18
CA TYR A 63 9.80 -10.66 0.59
C TYR A 63 8.34 -10.22 0.47
N ILE A 64 8.10 -8.93 0.68
CA ILE A 64 6.83 -8.26 0.41
C ILE A 64 7.11 -6.88 -0.18
N THR A 65 6.20 -6.40 -1.01
CA THR A 65 6.21 -5.02 -1.49
C THR A 65 4.80 -4.47 -1.42
N LEU A 66 4.67 -3.25 -0.93
CA LEU A 66 3.40 -2.54 -0.89
C LEU A 66 3.45 -1.35 -1.83
N PHE A 67 2.47 -1.30 -2.72
CA PHE A 67 2.18 -0.15 -3.55
C PHE A 67 0.95 0.58 -3.04
N VAL A 68 0.97 1.90 -3.13
CA VAL A 68 -0.20 2.75 -2.86
C VAL A 68 -0.56 3.54 -4.10
N ILE A 69 -1.84 3.82 -4.27
CA ILE A 69 -2.31 4.75 -5.29
C ILE A 69 -2.41 6.12 -4.66
N ILE A 70 -1.73 7.09 -5.26
CA ILE A 70 -1.77 8.48 -4.83
C ILE A 70 -2.59 9.26 -5.85
N PRO A 71 -3.81 9.72 -5.48
CA PRO A 71 -4.69 10.43 -6.40
C PRO A 71 -4.01 11.68 -6.97
N SER A 72 -4.43 12.10 -8.17
CA SER A 72 -3.95 13.37 -8.69
C SER A 72 -4.42 14.53 -7.80
N ILE A 73 -3.66 15.61 -7.81
CA ILE A 73 -4.03 16.81 -7.06
C ILE A 73 -5.36 17.41 -7.55
N LEU A 74 -5.73 17.19 -8.82
CA LEU A 74 -7.01 17.61 -9.39
C LEU A 74 -8.16 16.76 -8.84
N ASP A 75 -8.00 15.44 -8.75
CA ASP A 75 -9.01 14.55 -8.18
C ASP A 75 -9.27 14.90 -6.71
N LEU A 76 -8.21 15.23 -5.96
CA LEU A 76 -8.33 15.66 -4.57
C LEU A 76 -9.05 17.01 -4.43
N LYS A 77 -8.83 17.97 -5.35
CA LYS A 77 -9.63 19.22 -5.41
C LYS A 77 -11.10 18.93 -5.67
N ASN A 78 -11.39 18.03 -6.60
CA ASN A 78 -12.76 17.71 -7.01
C ASN A 78 -13.57 17.10 -5.85
N VAL A 79 -12.91 16.44 -4.89
CA VAL A 79 -13.54 15.92 -3.67
C VAL A 79 -13.37 16.84 -2.45
N GLY A 80 -12.93 18.09 -2.66
CA GLY A 80 -12.96 19.16 -1.65
C GLY A 80 -11.70 19.33 -0.80
N PHE A 81 -10.58 18.67 -1.11
CA PHE A 81 -9.32 18.91 -0.40
C PHE A 81 -8.66 20.22 -0.84
N THR A 82 -8.15 20.99 0.12
CA THR A 82 -7.23 22.10 -0.14
C THR A 82 -5.86 21.53 -0.50
N THR A 83 -5.34 21.89 -1.67
CA THR A 83 -4.14 21.24 -2.23
C THR A 83 -2.82 21.95 -1.94
N ALA A 84 -2.87 23.15 -1.37
CA ALA A 84 -1.65 23.86 -0.99
C ALA A 84 -1.04 23.18 0.25
N GLY A 85 0.11 22.53 0.08
CA GLY A 85 0.82 21.86 1.18
C GLY A 85 0.16 20.56 1.65
N LEU A 86 -0.66 19.93 0.82
CA LEU A 86 -1.29 18.65 1.15
C LEU A 86 -0.20 17.58 1.35
N GLN A 87 -0.25 16.90 2.50
CA GLN A 87 0.65 15.80 2.82
C GLN A 87 -0.14 14.50 2.95
N LEU A 88 0.26 13.48 2.21
CA LEU A 88 -0.15 12.11 2.47
C LEU A 88 0.80 11.55 3.53
N GLN A 89 0.24 11.11 4.64
CA GLN A 89 1.00 10.48 5.72
C GLN A 89 0.45 9.08 5.96
N LEU A 90 1.34 8.14 6.21
CA LEU A 90 0.99 6.79 6.64
C LEU A 90 2.11 6.28 7.53
N SER A 91 1.76 5.53 8.57
CA SER A 91 2.74 4.80 9.37
C SER A 91 2.68 3.32 9.04
N TYR A 92 3.80 2.63 9.15
CA TYR A 92 3.86 1.20 8.99
C TYR A 92 4.68 0.56 10.09
N GLN A 93 4.46 -0.72 10.35
CA GLN A 93 5.29 -1.55 11.19
C GLN A 93 5.50 -2.89 10.48
N PHE A 94 6.75 -3.31 10.38
CA PHE A 94 7.12 -4.58 9.78
C PHE A 94 7.64 -5.51 10.87
N ASP A 95 6.98 -6.65 11.05
CA ASP A 95 7.14 -7.55 12.20
C ASP A 95 7.10 -6.77 13.53
N ASP A 96 7.84 -7.22 14.53
CA ASP A 96 8.04 -6.51 15.80
C ASP A 96 9.06 -5.36 15.69
N GLY A 97 9.37 -4.92 14.46
CA GLY A 97 10.28 -3.81 14.20
C GLY A 97 9.73 -2.46 14.67
N PRO A 98 10.57 -1.42 14.71
CA PRO A 98 10.12 -0.07 15.02
C PRO A 98 9.15 0.45 13.93
N PRO A 99 8.15 1.28 14.29
CA PRO A 99 7.26 1.86 13.30
C PRO A 99 8.02 2.83 12.39
N GLY A 100 7.84 2.67 11.09
CA GLY A 100 8.25 3.62 10.06
C GLY A 100 7.15 4.62 9.74
N LYS A 101 7.53 5.76 9.17
CA LYS A 101 6.62 6.78 8.67
C LYS A 101 6.95 7.09 7.23
N TYR A 102 5.91 7.30 6.45
CA TYR A 102 5.97 7.80 5.09
C TYR A 102 5.20 9.11 5.03
N THR A 103 5.86 10.15 4.55
CA THR A 103 5.24 11.44 4.29
C THR A 103 5.55 11.84 2.87
N LEU A 104 4.51 12.05 2.07
CA LEU A 104 4.62 12.63 0.75
C LEU A 104 3.96 14.00 0.73
N THR A 105 4.74 15.04 0.45
CA THR A 105 4.19 16.35 0.13
C THR A 105 3.80 16.36 -1.34
N MET A 106 2.52 16.58 -1.63
CA MET A 106 2.04 16.72 -3.00
C MET A 106 2.29 18.14 -3.51
N ASP A 107 2.82 18.24 -4.73
CA ASP A 107 2.92 19.51 -5.44
C ASP A 107 1.69 19.77 -6.32
N ALA A 108 1.60 20.97 -6.88
CA ALA A 108 0.47 21.41 -7.69
C ALA A 108 0.33 20.68 -9.05
N ASN A 109 1.34 19.90 -9.43
CA ASN A 109 1.39 19.14 -10.68
C ASN A 109 1.40 17.62 -10.41
N PHE A 110 1.12 17.20 -9.16
CA PHE A 110 1.14 15.79 -8.81
C PHE A 110 0.03 15.07 -9.58
N ASN A 111 0.47 14.20 -10.48
CA ASN A 111 -0.41 13.35 -11.26
C ASN A 111 -0.70 12.06 -10.49
N LEU A 112 -1.79 11.43 -10.88
CA LEU A 112 -2.14 10.11 -10.37
C LEU A 112 -0.98 9.14 -10.61
N THR A 113 -0.47 8.51 -9.55
CA THR A 113 0.63 7.55 -9.65
C THR A 113 0.47 6.40 -8.66
N THR A 114 0.82 5.20 -9.11
CA THR A 114 1.15 4.09 -8.22
C THR A 114 2.55 4.33 -7.68
N GLN A 115 2.70 4.35 -6.37
CA GLN A 115 3.96 4.61 -5.69
C GLN A 115 4.36 3.40 -4.87
N LEU A 116 5.64 3.05 -4.92
CA LEU A 116 6.24 2.12 -3.97
C LEU A 116 6.19 2.77 -2.59
N PHE A 117 5.43 2.17 -1.70
CA PHE A 117 5.27 2.66 -0.34
C PHE A 117 6.24 1.99 0.62
N PHE A 118 6.27 0.66 0.58
CA PHE A 118 7.12 -0.13 1.45
C PHE A 118 7.76 -1.27 0.68
N GLN A 119 9.06 -1.42 0.89
CA GLN A 119 9.80 -2.63 0.60
C GLN A 119 10.84 -2.81 1.71
N PRO A 120 11.10 -4.04 2.16
CA PRO A 120 12.26 -4.35 2.99
C PRO A 120 13.55 -3.95 2.27
N SER A 121 14.54 -3.42 3.00
CA SER A 121 15.84 -3.05 2.43
C SER A 121 16.70 -4.27 2.03
N THR A 122 16.35 -5.45 2.56
CA THR A 122 17.01 -6.73 2.27
C THR A 122 15.97 -7.84 2.20
N THR A 123 16.27 -8.90 1.46
CA THR A 123 15.51 -10.15 1.52
C THR A 123 15.46 -10.67 2.96
N GLN A 124 14.29 -11.09 3.39
CA GLN A 124 14.06 -11.65 4.72
C GLN A 124 14.43 -13.13 4.74
N LEU A 125 14.60 -13.68 5.93
CA LEU A 125 14.61 -15.14 6.07
C LEU A 125 13.24 -15.66 5.69
N ASP A 126 13.20 -16.79 4.98
CA ASP A 126 11.92 -17.42 4.64
C ASP A 126 11.19 -17.82 5.94
N GLY A 127 9.99 -17.28 6.14
CA GLY A 127 9.28 -17.44 7.41
C GLY A 127 7.95 -16.68 7.46
N HIS A 128 7.35 -16.68 8.64
CA HIS A 128 6.14 -15.91 8.93
C HIS A 128 6.50 -14.45 9.20
N HIS A 129 5.82 -13.54 8.51
CA HIS A 129 6.00 -12.10 8.63
C HIS A 129 4.67 -11.36 8.69
N THR A 130 4.71 -10.16 9.24
CA THR A 130 3.55 -9.26 9.34
C THR A 130 3.91 -7.87 8.84
N LEU A 131 2.98 -7.24 8.11
CA LEU A 131 3.03 -5.82 7.77
C LEU A 131 1.75 -5.16 8.25
N PHE A 132 1.90 -4.12 9.07
CA PHE A 132 0.81 -3.34 9.64
C PHE A 132 0.89 -1.89 9.16
N LEU A 133 -0.23 -1.32 8.71
CA LEU A 133 -0.34 0.06 8.23
C LEU A 133 -1.36 0.82 9.07
N VAL A 134 -1.09 2.09 9.38
CA VAL A 134 -1.98 2.94 10.16
C VAL A 134 -2.08 4.33 9.52
N THR A 135 -3.32 4.80 9.33
CA THR A 135 -3.58 6.18 8.93
C THR A 135 -3.26 7.15 10.06
N PRO A 136 -2.76 8.35 9.75
CA PRO A 136 -2.39 9.35 10.76
C PRO A 136 -3.60 9.76 11.62
N VAL A 137 -3.29 10.32 12.79
CA VAL A 137 -4.25 10.96 13.71
C VAL A 137 -4.67 12.31 13.17
#